data_AF-A0A1Q9NA67-F1
#
_entry.id   AF-A0A1Q9NA67-F1
#
_cell.length_a   1.000
_cell.length_b   1.000
_cell.length_c   1.000
_cell.angle_alpha   90.00
_cell.angle_beta   90.00
_cell.angle_gamma   90.00
#
_symmetry.space_group_name_H-M   'P 1'
#
loop_
_entity.id
_entity.type
_entity.pdbx_description
1 polymer ?
#
loop_
_entity_poly.entity_id
_entity_poly.type
_entity_poly.pdbx_seq_one_letter_code
_entity_poly.pdbx_strand_id
1 'polypeptide(L)'
;MENIQTWYDKLSKSEKYLFFILITYIILTSLIFLAFRDPEFFFLYNLLIGILIFTFSLYFAYFLIPRKPKVIYFYGDSRSNEEYYSEKRLRTEIDLRSLDKEENNIEKIKSVKTKFAPGCSICHKRELLPYVCKYCRRSFCSEHRLPEKHSCDGL
;
A
#
# COMPACT_ATOMS: atom_id res chain seq x y z
N MET A 1 -32.27 -17.40 8.02
CA MET A 1 -31.33 -17.97 7.03
C MET A 1 -30.86 -16.82 6.17
N GLU A 2 -29.59 -16.43 6.27
CA GLU A 2 -29.06 -15.35 5.42
C GLU A 2 -29.10 -15.76 3.94
N ASN A 3 -29.42 -14.82 3.06
CA ASN A 3 -29.51 -15.04 1.62
C ASN A 3 -28.09 -15.19 1.05
N ILE A 4 -27.85 -16.20 0.21
CA ILE A 4 -26.56 -16.46 -0.46
C ILE A 4 -26.06 -15.20 -1.19
N GLN A 5 -26.97 -14.42 -1.78
CA GLN A 5 -26.64 -13.15 -2.43
C GLN A 5 -25.95 -12.17 -1.47
N THR A 6 -26.47 -12.06 -0.25
CA THR A 6 -25.96 -11.12 0.77
C THR A 6 -24.61 -11.54 1.35
N TRP A 7 -24.32 -12.85 1.37
CA TRP A 7 -22.99 -13.35 1.72
C TRP A 7 -22.01 -13.08 0.58
N TYR A 8 -22.40 -13.37 -0.67
CA TYR A 8 -21.56 -13.16 -1.84
C TYR A 8 -21.10 -11.70 -1.98
N ASP A 9 -21.99 -10.74 -1.69
CA ASP A 9 -21.68 -9.32 -1.81
C ASP A 9 -20.65 -8.83 -0.78
N LYS A 10 -20.52 -9.50 0.37
CA LYS A 10 -19.52 -9.19 1.41
C LYS A 10 -18.10 -9.62 1.07
N LEU A 11 -17.90 -10.47 0.05
CA LEU A 11 -16.56 -10.95 -0.31
C LEU A 11 -15.75 -9.88 -1.06
N SER A 12 -14.45 -9.82 -0.75
CA SER A 12 -13.48 -9.01 -1.47
C SER A 12 -13.36 -9.49 -2.93
N LYS A 13 -12.87 -8.61 -3.82
CA LYS A 13 -12.73 -8.92 -5.25
C LYS A 13 -11.88 -10.18 -5.48
N SER A 14 -10.80 -10.37 -4.72
CA SER A 14 -9.94 -11.57 -4.80
C SER A 14 -10.66 -12.85 -4.37
N GLU A 15 -11.52 -12.80 -3.36
CA GLU A 15 -12.25 -13.98 -2.88
C GLU A 15 -13.34 -14.41 -3.86
N LYS A 16 -14.01 -13.45 -4.53
CA LYS A 16 -14.97 -13.75 -5.61
C LYS A 16 -14.31 -14.51 -6.75
N TYR A 17 -13.09 -14.10 -7.16
CA TYR A 17 -12.32 -14.81 -8.19
C TYR A 17 -11.98 -16.25 -7.77
N LEU A 18 -11.54 -16.46 -6.53
CA LEU A 18 -11.27 -17.80 -6.01
C LEU A 18 -12.50 -18.69 -6.05
N PHE A 19 -13.66 -18.15 -5.67
CA PHE A 19 -14.92 -18.90 -5.68
C PHE A 19 -15.29 -19.36 -7.09
N PHE A 20 -15.16 -18.50 -8.10
CA PHE A 20 -15.38 -18.87 -9.50
C PHE A 20 -14.39 -19.94 -10.00
N ILE A 21 -13.11 -19.83 -9.63
CA ILE A 21 -12.08 -20.81 -10.02
C ILE A 21 -12.40 -22.18 -9.42
N LEU A 22 -12.80 -22.23 -8.14
CA LEU A 22 -13.18 -23.49 -7.48
C LEU A 22 -14.42 -24.13 -8.10
N ILE A 23 -15.45 -23.33 -8.41
CA ILE A 23 -16.67 -23.84 -9.05
C ILE A 23 -16.36 -24.38 -10.45
N THR A 24 -15.66 -23.61 -11.28
CA THR A 24 -15.30 -24.03 -12.64
C THR A 24 -14.44 -25.27 -12.63
N TYR A 25 -13.52 -25.39 -11.67
CA TYR A 25 -12.72 -26.59 -11.44
C TYR A 25 -13.58 -27.84 -11.15
N ILE A 26 -14.50 -27.75 -10.18
CA ILE A 26 -15.39 -28.86 -9.79
C ILE A 26 -16.25 -29.30 -10.99
N ILE A 27 -16.77 -28.34 -11.76
CA ILE A 27 -17.56 -28.62 -12.96
C ILE A 27 -16.70 -29.32 -14.01
N LEU A 28 -15.49 -28.82 -14.29
CA LEU A 28 -14.59 -29.43 -15.27
C LEU A 28 -14.27 -30.88 -14.88
N THR A 29 -13.89 -31.13 -13.63
CA THR A 29 -13.57 -32.48 -13.15
C THR A 29 -14.76 -33.42 -13.25
N SER A 30 -15.97 -32.91 -12.98
CA SER A 30 -17.21 -33.70 -13.08
C SER A 30 -17.54 -34.04 -14.54
N LEU A 31 -17.39 -33.09 -15.46
CA LEU A 31 -17.60 -33.32 -16.90
C LEU A 31 -16.60 -34.31 -17.47
N ILE A 32 -15.35 -34.25 -17.02
CA ILE A 32 -14.30 -35.14 -17.49
C ILE A 32 -14.47 -36.55 -16.94
N PHE A 33 -14.91 -36.69 -15.68
CA PHE A 33 -15.32 -37.98 -15.12
C PHE A 33 -16.42 -38.64 -15.95
N LEU A 34 -17.38 -37.86 -16.46
CA LEU A 34 -18.44 -38.36 -17.33
C LEU A 34 -17.94 -38.70 -18.75
N ALA A 35 -16.93 -37.98 -19.24
CA ALA A 35 -16.40 -38.16 -20.59
C ALA A 35 -15.43 -39.37 -20.71
N PHE A 36 -14.67 -39.66 -19.65
CA PHE A 36 -13.66 -40.72 -19.66
C PHE A 36 -14.11 -41.90 -18.80
N ARG A 37 -14.61 -42.95 -19.46
CA ARG A 37 -15.03 -44.21 -18.82
C ARG A 37 -13.87 -45.20 -18.62
N ASP A 38 -12.71 -44.91 -19.19
CA ASP A 38 -11.54 -45.77 -19.11
C ASP A 38 -10.75 -45.51 -17.82
N PRO A 39 -10.66 -46.51 -16.92
CA PRO A 39 -10.09 -46.32 -15.58
C PRO A 39 -8.58 -46.10 -15.59
N GLU A 40 -7.86 -46.52 -16.64
CA GLU A 40 -6.40 -46.40 -16.71
C GLU A 40 -5.94 -44.94 -16.83
N PHE A 41 -6.64 -44.13 -17.62
CA PHE A 41 -6.32 -42.71 -17.81
C PHE A 41 -6.83 -41.84 -16.67
N PHE A 42 -7.81 -42.32 -15.91
CA PHE A 42 -8.43 -41.59 -14.81
C PHE A 42 -7.42 -41.18 -13.74
N PHE A 43 -6.55 -42.10 -13.31
CA PHE A 43 -5.59 -41.82 -12.24
C PHE A 43 -4.54 -40.79 -12.66
N LEU A 44 -3.94 -40.96 -13.84
CA LEU A 44 -2.91 -40.05 -14.37
C LEU A 44 -3.49 -38.63 -14.56
N TYR A 45 -4.73 -38.55 -15.05
CA TYR A 45 -5.40 -37.28 -15.28
C TYR A 45 -5.68 -36.52 -13.98
N ASN A 46 -6.23 -37.18 -12.96
CA ASN A 46 -6.45 -36.57 -11.64
C ASN A 46 -5.13 -36.15 -10.98
N LEU A 47 -4.06 -36.93 -11.15
CA LEU A 47 -2.73 -36.57 -10.67
C LEU A 47 -2.22 -35.27 -11.32
N LEU A 48 -2.31 -35.17 -12.65
CA LEU A 48 -1.90 -33.97 -13.40
C LEU A 48 -2.73 -32.74 -13.01
N ILE A 49 -4.05 -32.91 -12.89
CA ILE A 49 -4.93 -31.86 -12.39
C ILE A 49 -4.54 -31.41 -10.98
N GLY A 50 -4.30 -32.35 -10.07
CA GLY A 50 -3.90 -32.05 -8.69
C GLY A 50 -2.61 -31.22 -8.64
N ILE A 51 -1.63 -31.55 -9.48
CA ILE A 51 -0.39 -30.79 -9.63
C ILE A 51 -0.66 -29.37 -10.15
N LEU A 52 -1.52 -29.22 -11.17
CA LEU A 52 -1.88 -27.90 -11.71
C LEU A 52 -2.58 -27.01 -10.67
N ILE A 53 -3.47 -27.56 -9.85
CA ILE A 53 -4.13 -26.80 -8.78
C ILE A 53 -3.14 -26.42 -7.69
N PHE A 54 -2.30 -27.37 -7.27
CA PHE A 54 -1.33 -27.12 -6.22
C PHE A 54 -0.36 -26.01 -6.63
N THR A 55 0.14 -26.06 -7.87
CA THR A 55 1.02 -25.01 -8.43
C THR A 55 0.28 -23.68 -8.59
N PHE A 56 -0.96 -23.67 -9.05
CA PHE A 56 -1.78 -22.46 -9.15
C PHE A 56 -2.07 -21.85 -7.77
N SER A 57 -2.36 -22.69 -6.77
CA SER A 57 -2.58 -22.27 -5.38
C SER A 57 -1.33 -21.63 -4.79
N LEU A 58 -0.15 -22.23 -5.01
CA LEU A 58 1.13 -21.65 -4.60
C LEU A 58 1.44 -20.32 -5.31
N TYR A 59 1.18 -20.26 -6.63
CA TYR A 59 1.34 -19.03 -7.41
C TYR A 59 0.41 -17.91 -6.91
N PHE A 60 -0.85 -18.25 -6.63
CA PHE A 60 -1.81 -17.30 -6.11
C PHE A 60 -1.47 -16.85 -4.68
N ALA A 61 -1.02 -17.77 -3.82
CA ALA A 61 -0.52 -17.45 -2.50
C ALA A 61 0.67 -16.48 -2.58
N TYR A 62 1.60 -16.69 -3.53
CA TYR A 62 2.70 -15.76 -3.81
C TYR A 62 2.19 -14.37 -4.23
N PHE A 63 1.15 -14.31 -5.06
CA PHE A 63 0.54 -13.04 -5.50
C PHE A 63 -0.24 -12.32 -4.40
N LEU A 64 -0.87 -13.08 -3.50
CA LEU A 64 -1.58 -12.55 -2.34
C LEU A 64 -0.66 -11.99 -1.26
N ILE A 65 0.65 -12.31 -1.27
CA ILE A 65 1.61 -11.65 -0.40
C ILE A 65 1.59 -10.16 -0.78
N PRO A 66 1.07 -9.27 0.10
CA PRO A 66 0.99 -7.87 -0.22
C PRO A 66 2.42 -7.37 -0.37
N ARG A 67 2.81 -7.05 -1.61
CA ARG A 67 4.04 -6.29 -1.84
C ARG A 67 3.84 -4.97 -1.13
N LYS A 68 4.60 -4.75 -0.05
CA LYS A 68 4.56 -3.50 0.72
C LYS A 68 4.51 -2.36 -0.30
N PRO A 69 3.49 -1.47 -0.23
CA PRO A 69 3.39 -0.40 -1.21
C PRO A 69 4.72 0.34 -1.16
N LYS A 70 5.36 0.48 -2.32
CA LYS A 70 6.50 1.37 -2.44
C LYS A 70 5.91 2.73 -2.11
N VAL A 71 6.15 3.22 -0.89
CA VAL A 71 5.69 4.52 -0.44
C VAL A 71 6.38 5.54 -1.33
N ILE A 72 5.73 5.90 -2.43
CA ILE A 72 6.11 7.04 -3.24
C ILE A 72 5.57 8.21 -2.42
N TYR A 73 6.47 8.89 -1.71
CA TYR A 73 6.13 10.12 -1.00
C TYR A 73 5.68 11.18 -2.01
N PHE A 74 4.39 11.24 -2.29
CA PHE A 74 3.78 12.39 -2.93
C PHE A 74 3.63 13.47 -1.87
N TYR A 75 4.56 14.42 -1.88
CA TYR A 75 4.54 15.56 -0.97
C TYR A 75 3.45 16.55 -1.43
N GLY A 76 2.20 16.28 -1.04
CA GLY A 76 1.09 17.19 -1.33
C GLY A 76 -0.32 16.61 -1.22
N ASP A 77 -0.77 16.27 -0.01
CA ASP A 77 -2.15 16.52 0.44
C ASP A 77 -2.21 16.33 1.97
N SER A 78 -2.76 17.31 2.70
CA SER A 78 -2.77 17.37 4.17
C SER A 78 -3.89 16.57 4.82
N ARG A 79 -4.77 15.91 4.05
CA ARG A 79 -5.97 15.27 4.61
C ARG A 79 -5.79 13.83 5.12
N SER A 80 -4.76 13.10 4.68
CA SER A 80 -4.52 11.70 5.09
C SER A 80 -3.47 11.53 6.19
N ASN A 81 -2.85 12.61 6.66
CA ASN A 81 -1.74 12.54 7.61
C ASN A 81 -2.21 12.44 9.08
N GLU A 82 -3.35 13.01 9.46
CA GLU A 82 -3.77 13.03 10.88
C GLU A 82 -4.05 11.62 11.45
N GLU A 83 -4.63 10.72 10.66
CA GLU A 83 -4.92 9.35 11.07
C GLU A 83 -3.64 8.49 11.21
N TYR A 84 -2.59 8.77 10.41
CA TYR A 84 -1.30 8.10 10.51
C TYR A 84 -0.44 8.59 11.69
N TYR A 85 -0.53 9.89 12.04
CA TYR A 85 0.23 10.46 13.15
C TYR A 85 -0.35 10.14 14.53
N SER A 86 -1.65 9.82 14.65
CA SER A 86 -2.26 9.45 15.93
C SER A 86 -1.82 8.05 16.38
N GLU A 87 -1.79 7.07 15.48
CA GLU A 87 -1.42 5.69 15.79
C GLU A 87 0.09 5.53 16.06
N LYS A 88 0.92 6.32 15.36
CA LYS A 88 2.38 6.31 15.55
C LYS A 88 2.83 6.97 16.86
N ARG A 89 2.08 7.95 17.36
CA ARG A 89 2.37 8.63 18.64
C ARG A 89 2.28 7.67 19.82
N LEU A 90 1.27 6.78 19.82
CA LEU A 90 1.09 5.76 20.84
C LEU A 90 2.25 4.76 20.90
N ARG A 91 2.83 4.42 19.73
CA ARG A 91 3.91 3.41 19.66
C ARG A 91 5.27 3.97 20.06
N THR A 92 5.53 5.26 19.80
CA THR A 92 6.79 5.90 20.21
C THR A 92 6.86 6.18 21.71
N GLU A 93 5.72 6.32 22.40
CA GLU A 93 5.70 6.59 23.84
C GLU A 93 6.03 5.35 24.69
N ILE A 94 5.82 4.15 24.13
CA ILE A 94 6.13 2.87 24.80
C ILE A 94 7.64 2.54 24.75
N ASP A 95 8.36 2.98 23.72
CA ASP A 95 9.81 2.70 23.56
C ASP A 95 10.74 3.67 24.33
N LEU A 96 10.26 4.85 24.72
CA LEU A 96 11.08 5.90 25.34
C LEU A 96 11.46 5.63 26.81
N ARG A 97 11.02 4.52 27.41
CA ARG A 97 11.47 4.10 28.75
C ARG A 97 12.74 3.22 28.74
N SER A 98 13.33 2.96 27.58
CA SER A 98 14.44 2.01 27.45
C SER A 98 15.77 2.59 26.93
N LEU A 99 15.86 3.91 26.68
CA LEU A 99 17.03 4.52 26.03
C LEU A 99 17.76 5.56 26.92
N ASP A 100 18.01 5.22 28.19
CA ASP A 100 18.87 6.02 29.08
C ASP A 100 20.36 5.60 29.02
N LYS A 101 20.82 4.93 27.95
CA LYS A 101 22.25 4.63 27.75
C LYS A 101 22.64 4.71 26.29
N GLU A 102 23.10 5.90 25.88
CA GLU A 102 24.27 6.16 25.01
C GLU A 102 24.13 7.54 24.36
N GLU A 103 24.50 8.58 25.10
CA GLU A 103 24.38 9.99 24.69
C GLU A 103 25.49 10.47 23.73
N ASN A 104 26.27 9.58 23.13
CA ASN A 104 27.52 9.95 22.44
C ASN A 104 27.51 9.72 20.92
N ASN A 105 26.37 9.94 20.25
CA ASN A 105 26.32 9.87 18.77
C ASN A 105 25.39 10.91 18.11
N ILE A 106 25.24 12.08 18.75
CA ILE A 106 24.32 13.14 18.32
C ILE A 106 24.88 13.97 17.14
N GLU A 107 26.19 13.94 16.88
CA GLU A 107 26.76 14.65 15.72
C GLU A 107 26.53 13.90 14.40
N LYS A 108 26.48 12.57 14.42
CA LYS A 108 26.38 11.76 13.19
C LYS A 108 24.97 11.75 12.59
N ILE A 109 23.93 11.91 13.41
CA ILE A 109 22.52 11.93 12.99
C ILE A 109 22.13 13.27 12.33
N LYS A 110 22.86 14.37 12.60
CA LYS A 110 22.56 15.69 12.02
C LYS A 110 22.93 15.82 10.53
N SER A 111 23.80 14.97 10.00
CA SER A 111 24.35 15.10 8.63
C SER A 111 23.54 14.39 7.53
N VAL A 112 22.59 13.52 7.89
CA VAL A 112 21.80 12.73 6.91
C VAL A 112 20.41 13.34 6.65
N LYS A 113 19.93 14.27 7.49
CA LYS A 113 18.53 14.75 7.45
C LYS A 113 18.30 16.06 6.66
N THR A 114 19.33 16.65 6.06
CA THR A 114 19.26 18.03 5.55
C THR A 114 19.92 18.19 4.19
N LYS A 115 19.35 17.61 3.12
CA LYS A 115 19.83 17.98 1.76
C LYS A 115 18.79 18.31 0.70
N PHE A 116 17.49 18.30 0.99
CA PHE A 116 16.50 18.81 0.03
C PHE A 116 15.41 19.60 0.75
N ALA A 117 15.75 20.82 1.16
CA ALA A 117 14.73 21.85 1.34
C ALA A 117 14.47 22.47 -0.05
N PRO A 118 13.24 22.40 -0.59
CA PRO A 118 12.92 23.13 -1.81
C PRO A 118 13.10 24.63 -1.53
N GLY A 119 13.84 25.32 -2.40
CA GLY A 119 14.03 26.76 -2.28
C GLY A 119 12.75 27.52 -2.61
N CYS A 120 12.59 28.72 -2.05
CA CYS A 120 11.44 29.57 -2.36
C CYS A 120 11.33 29.82 -3.88
N SER A 121 10.14 29.68 -4.46
CA SER A 121 9.91 29.90 -5.88
C SER A 121 10.15 31.35 -6.36
N ILE A 122 10.32 32.31 -5.45
CA ILE A 122 10.54 33.73 -5.77
C ILE A 122 11.98 34.15 -5.48
N CYS A 123 12.44 33.96 -4.24
CA CYS A 123 13.76 34.43 -3.83
C CYS A 123 14.85 33.36 -3.92
N HIS A 124 14.50 32.12 -4.26
CA HIS A 124 15.41 30.97 -4.38
C HIS A 124 16.26 30.67 -3.14
N LYS A 125 15.95 31.27 -1.99
CA LYS A 125 16.62 30.99 -0.71
C LYS A 125 16.38 29.53 -0.33
N ARG A 126 17.48 28.80 -0.12
CA ARG A 126 17.50 27.39 0.29
C ARG A 126 17.50 27.31 1.80
N GLU A 127 16.36 27.62 2.39
CA GLU A 127 16.11 27.53 3.82
C GLU A 127 15.12 26.39 4.09
N LEU A 128 15.16 25.80 5.30
CA LEU A 128 14.25 24.73 5.73
C LEU A 128 12.82 25.27 5.90
N LEU A 129 12.08 25.49 4.80
CA LEU A 129 10.79 26.18 4.83
C LEU A 129 9.69 25.40 4.11
N PRO A 130 8.69 24.83 4.81
CA PRO A 130 7.61 24.03 4.22
C PRO A 130 6.30 24.82 4.04
N TYR A 131 6.34 26.12 3.69
CA TYR A 131 5.10 26.86 3.46
C TYR A 131 4.60 26.64 2.03
N VAL A 132 3.54 25.85 1.90
CA VAL A 132 2.86 25.59 0.62
C VAL A 132 1.60 26.45 0.54
N CYS A 133 1.50 27.27 -0.51
CA CYS A 133 0.30 28.08 -0.73
C CYS A 133 -0.89 27.19 -1.14
N LYS A 134 -2.07 27.40 -0.54
CA LYS A 134 -3.28 26.62 -0.83
C LYS A 134 -3.82 26.84 -2.25
N TYR A 135 -3.56 28.01 -2.84
CA TYR A 135 -4.09 28.42 -4.13
C TYR A 135 -3.19 27.94 -5.29
N CYS A 136 -1.89 28.24 -5.24
CA CYS A 136 -0.96 27.88 -6.32
C CYS A 136 -0.12 26.62 -6.08
N ARG A 137 -0.20 26.01 -4.88
CA ARG A 137 0.55 24.79 -4.47
C ARG A 137 2.08 24.88 -4.60
N ARG A 138 2.64 26.09 -4.72
CA ARG A 138 4.10 26.35 -4.72
C ARG A 138 4.63 26.53 -3.29
N SER A 139 5.95 26.37 -3.13
CA SER A 139 6.66 26.51 -1.85
C SER A 139 7.32 27.88 -1.69
N PHE A 140 7.13 28.50 -0.53
CA PHE A 140 7.58 29.86 -0.26
C PHE A 140 8.31 30.00 1.08
N CYS A 141 9.14 31.04 1.21
CA CYS A 141 9.76 31.37 2.48
C CYS A 141 8.78 32.11 3.41
N SER A 142 9.14 32.29 4.69
CA SER A 142 8.34 33.04 5.67
C SER A 142 7.96 34.45 5.19
N GLU A 143 8.82 35.08 4.37
CA GLU A 143 8.57 36.39 3.78
C GLU A 143 7.58 36.34 2.61
N HIS A 144 7.54 35.24 1.84
CA HIS A 144 6.69 35.08 0.65
C HIS A 144 5.46 34.18 0.88
N ARG A 145 5.16 33.78 2.12
CA ARG A 145 4.04 32.88 2.45
C ARG A 145 2.66 33.49 2.17
N LEU A 146 2.52 34.82 2.20
CA LEU A 146 1.26 35.51 1.96
C LEU A 146 0.97 35.57 0.44
N PRO A 147 -0.27 35.31 -0.01
CA PRO A 147 -0.66 35.36 -1.42
C PRO A 147 -0.31 36.68 -2.13
N GLU A 148 -0.43 37.82 -1.42
CA GLU A 148 -0.08 39.15 -1.93
C GLU A 148 1.41 39.29 -2.26
N LYS A 149 2.28 38.61 -1.52
CA LYS A 149 3.74 38.71 -1.67
C LYS A 149 4.31 37.77 -2.73
N HIS A 150 3.52 36.85 -3.25
CA HIS A 150 3.95 35.94 -4.30
C HIS A 150 3.13 36.00 -5.58
N SER A 151 2.34 37.06 -5.75
CA SER A 151 1.48 37.27 -6.93
C SER A 151 0.73 35.99 -7.29
N CYS A 152 -0.06 35.50 -6.33
CA CYS A 152 -0.67 34.18 -6.45
C CYS A 152 -1.61 34.10 -7.65
N ASP A 153 -1.34 33.16 -8.58
CA ASP A 153 -2.16 32.91 -9.78
C ASP A 153 -3.61 32.45 -9.48
N GLY A 154 -3.93 32.14 -8.21
CA GLY A 154 -5.24 31.64 -7.78
C GLY A 154 -6.02 32.63 -6.90
N LEU A 155 -5.68 33.92 -6.94
CA LEU A 155 -6.46 35.01 -6.35
C LEU A 155 -7.43 35.63 -7.36
#